data_AF-A0A934ULN4-F1
#
_entry.id   AF-A0A934ULN4-F1
#
_cell.length_a   1.000
_cell.length_b   1.000
_cell.length_c   1.000
_cell.angle_alpha   90.00
_cell.angle_beta   90.00
_cell.angle_gamma   90.00
#
_symmetry.space_group_name_H-M   'P 1'
#
loop_
_entity.id
_entity.type
_entity.pdbx_description
1 polymer ?
#
loop_
_entity_poly.entity_id
_entity_poly.type
_entity_poly.pdbx_seq_one_letter_code
_entity_poly.pdbx_strand_id
1 'polypeptide(L)'
;MALYRFRVTFEDYDDVSRDIDIKSNQTFLDLHQAIHQATGYNPEYSSSFYISNDQWMKGEEITYLPNQKRIDRGVSLMEKIKLSSFIDDPHQKFYYTFNFERPFDFHVELMKIILEDTPGTTYPAVVRSVGDPPKQFGNVFNPAVAAAASEEDFDFLNEMGYNPEDADEFSEVSEAVDEPEEEKKDEEDEDDFGFGDDEFEDDDKSGDDY
;
A
#
# COMPACT_ATOMS: atom_id res chain seq x y z
N MET A 1 -17.22 -28.43 -3.78
CA MET A 1 -17.04 -27.04 -4.25
C MET A 1 -15.58 -26.71 -4.01
N ALA A 2 -14.85 -26.19 -4.98
CA ALA A 2 -13.40 -26.03 -4.81
C ALA A 2 -13.08 -25.05 -3.67
N LEU A 3 -12.07 -25.39 -2.89
CA LEU A 3 -11.46 -24.58 -1.85
C LEU A 3 -10.15 -24.01 -2.37
N TYR A 4 -9.94 -22.72 -2.15
CA TYR A 4 -8.71 -22.02 -2.42
C TYR A 4 -7.93 -21.89 -1.12
N ARG A 5 -6.67 -22.31 -1.15
CA ARG A 5 -5.73 -22.03 -0.08
C ARG A 5 -4.89 -20.83 -0.45
N PHE A 6 -5.15 -19.71 0.20
CA PHE A 6 -4.32 -18.52 0.09
C PHE A 6 -3.25 -18.52 1.15
N ARG A 7 -2.04 -18.13 0.78
CA ARG A 7 -1.01 -17.70 1.72
C ARG A 7 -0.98 -16.19 1.75
N VAL A 8 -1.03 -15.65 2.95
CA VAL A 8 -0.97 -14.22 3.23
C VAL A 8 0.33 -13.96 3.98
N THR A 9 1.19 -13.13 3.41
CA THR A 9 2.44 -12.65 4.02
C THR A 9 2.40 -11.14 4.09
N PHE A 10 3.12 -10.59 5.06
CA PHE A 10 3.28 -9.15 5.20
C PHE A 10 4.40 -8.69 4.27
N GLU A 11 4.26 -7.53 3.63
CA GLU A 11 5.29 -7.02 2.71
C GLU A 11 6.64 -6.83 3.41
N ASP A 12 6.63 -6.32 4.64
CA ASP A 12 7.85 -6.05 5.42
C ASP A 12 8.27 -7.20 6.37
N TYR A 13 7.46 -8.27 6.48
CA TYR A 13 7.68 -9.35 7.46
C TYR A 13 7.45 -10.74 6.85
N ASP A 14 8.49 -11.26 6.18
CA ASP A 14 8.47 -12.58 5.52
C ASP A 14 8.33 -13.76 6.49
N ASP A 15 8.69 -13.57 7.76
CA ASP A 15 8.62 -14.58 8.82
C ASP A 15 7.19 -14.79 9.34
N VAL A 16 6.28 -13.86 9.02
CA VAL A 16 4.88 -13.92 9.45
C VAL A 16 4.00 -14.32 8.26
N SER A 17 3.32 -15.46 8.38
CA SER A 17 2.41 -15.95 7.33
C SER A 17 1.13 -16.56 7.89
N ARG A 18 0.04 -16.43 7.13
CA ARG A 18 -1.25 -17.07 7.39
C ARG A 18 -1.67 -17.87 6.16
N ASP A 19 -1.96 -19.15 6.33
CA ASP A 19 -2.59 -19.93 5.27
C ASP A 19 -4.10 -20.02 5.58
N ILE A 20 -4.95 -19.60 4.65
CA ILE A 20 -6.40 -19.49 4.81
C ILE A 20 -7.07 -20.31 3.71
N ASP A 21 -7.96 -21.23 4.10
CA ASP A 21 -8.82 -21.97 3.19
C ASP A 21 -10.16 -21.23 3.05
N ILE A 22 -10.58 -20.98 1.82
CA ILE A 22 -11.80 -20.24 1.49
C ILE A 22 -12.51 -20.90 0.30
N LYS A 23 -13.84 -20.86 0.25
CA LYS A 23 -14.59 -21.47 -0.86
C LYS A 23 -14.52 -20.60 -2.11
N SER A 24 -14.49 -21.23 -3.27
CA SER A 24 -14.47 -20.55 -4.58
C SER A 24 -15.65 -19.62 -4.85
N ASN A 25 -16.80 -19.85 -4.23
CA ASN A 25 -17.99 -18.99 -4.34
C ASN A 25 -18.06 -17.86 -3.31
N GLN A 26 -17.15 -17.85 -2.34
CA GLN A 26 -17.06 -16.77 -1.37
C GLN A 26 -16.44 -15.52 -2.01
N THR A 27 -16.66 -14.41 -1.34
CA THR A 27 -16.35 -13.07 -1.82
C THR A 27 -14.99 -12.60 -1.34
N PHE A 28 -14.49 -11.52 -1.92
CA PHE A 28 -13.31 -10.84 -1.38
C PHE A 28 -13.57 -10.28 0.02
N LEU A 29 -14.82 -9.97 0.37
CA LEU A 29 -15.18 -9.56 1.73
C LEU A 29 -14.96 -10.70 2.75
N ASP A 30 -15.32 -11.93 2.39
CA ASP A 30 -15.07 -13.11 3.24
C ASP A 30 -13.56 -13.33 3.44
N LEU A 31 -12.74 -13.13 2.40
CA LEU A 31 -11.29 -13.20 2.50
C LEU A 31 -10.72 -12.09 3.39
N HIS A 32 -11.18 -10.85 3.21
CA HIS A 32 -10.81 -9.71 4.05
C HIS A 32 -11.08 -10.00 5.54
N GLN A 33 -12.28 -10.48 5.87
CA GLN A 33 -12.65 -10.84 7.24
C GLN A 33 -11.77 -11.97 7.78
N ALA A 34 -11.48 -12.98 6.96
CA ALA A 34 -10.63 -14.11 7.35
C ALA A 34 -9.19 -13.69 7.66
N ILE A 35 -8.62 -12.77 6.86
CA ILE A 35 -7.28 -12.20 7.10
C ILE A 35 -7.26 -11.50 8.46
N HIS A 36 -8.25 -10.65 8.74
CA HIS A 36 -8.31 -9.91 9.99
C HIS A 36 -8.58 -10.79 11.21
N GLN A 37 -9.39 -11.85 11.06
CA GLN A 37 -9.54 -12.87 12.09
C GLN A 37 -8.21 -13.60 12.37
N ALA A 38 -7.39 -13.83 11.34
CA ALA A 38 -6.10 -14.50 11.47
C ALA A 38 -4.99 -13.62 12.07
N THR A 39 -5.07 -12.30 11.88
CA THR A 39 -4.09 -11.34 12.40
C THR A 39 -4.53 -10.64 13.69
N GLY A 40 -5.81 -10.71 14.04
CA GLY A 40 -6.38 -9.99 15.19
C GLY A 40 -6.57 -8.49 14.95
N TYR A 41 -6.52 -8.04 13.70
CA TYR A 41 -6.72 -6.65 13.32
C TYR A 41 -8.21 -6.31 13.21
N ASN A 42 -8.57 -5.03 13.32
CA ASN A 42 -9.96 -4.62 13.17
C ASN A 42 -10.36 -4.63 11.67
N PRO A 43 -11.37 -5.41 11.24
CA PRO A 43 -11.82 -5.44 9.84
C PRO A 43 -12.61 -4.20 9.40
N GLU A 44 -12.94 -3.26 10.28
CA GLU A 44 -13.79 -2.11 9.93
C GLU A 44 -13.07 -1.01 9.15
N TYR A 45 -11.76 -1.14 8.91
CA TYR A 45 -11.00 -0.13 8.18
C TYR A 45 -11.06 -0.30 6.66
N SER A 46 -11.02 0.84 5.95
CA SER A 46 -11.02 0.90 4.49
C SER A 46 -9.84 0.15 3.89
N SER A 47 -10.09 -0.74 2.93
CA SER A 47 -9.08 -1.70 2.45
C SER A 47 -9.29 -2.00 0.97
N SER A 48 -8.27 -2.49 0.26
CA SER A 48 -8.40 -2.91 -1.14
C SER A 48 -7.49 -4.07 -1.50
N PHE A 49 -8.05 -4.99 -2.27
CA PHE A 49 -7.30 -5.97 -3.03
C PHE A 49 -7.01 -5.41 -4.41
N TYR A 50 -5.83 -5.68 -4.92
CA TYR A 50 -5.42 -5.41 -6.28
C TYR A 50 -5.04 -6.74 -6.92
N ILE A 51 -5.59 -7.01 -8.09
CA ILE A 51 -5.15 -8.15 -8.89
C ILE A 51 -3.72 -7.88 -9.31
N SER A 52 -2.84 -8.85 -9.07
CA SER A 52 -1.42 -8.65 -9.21
C SER A 52 -0.78 -9.70 -10.09
N ASN A 53 0.35 -9.33 -10.70
CA ASN A 53 1.18 -10.21 -11.50
C ASN A 53 2.34 -10.78 -10.67
N ASP A 54 3.27 -11.49 -11.32
CA ASP A 54 4.44 -12.05 -10.65
C ASP A 54 5.40 -11.04 -10.03
N GLN A 55 5.31 -9.78 -10.44
CA GLN A 55 6.12 -8.65 -9.96
C GLN A 55 5.40 -7.85 -8.87
N TRP A 56 4.29 -8.35 -8.31
CA TRP A 56 3.49 -7.66 -7.29
C TRP A 56 2.97 -6.27 -7.70
N MET A 57 2.79 -6.04 -9.01
CA MET A 57 2.23 -4.80 -9.52
C MET A 57 0.73 -4.71 -9.23
N LYS A 58 0.26 -3.53 -8.79
CA LYS A 58 -1.16 -3.27 -8.49
C LYS A 58 -1.95 -3.05 -9.79
N GLY A 59 -2.82 -4.00 -10.14
CA GLY A 59 -3.71 -3.94 -11.30
C GLY A 59 -5.13 -3.49 -10.92
N GLU A 60 -6.12 -4.26 -11.37
CA GLU A 60 -7.54 -3.99 -11.08
C GLU A 60 -7.82 -4.00 -9.57
N GLU A 61 -8.61 -3.03 -9.11
CA GLU A 61 -8.87 -2.79 -7.71
C GLU A 61 -10.27 -3.27 -7.27
N ILE A 62 -10.32 -3.91 -6.10
CA ILE A 62 -11.54 -4.34 -5.41
C ILE A 62 -11.52 -3.80 -3.99
N THR A 63 -12.43 -2.88 -3.66
CA THR A 63 -12.37 -2.07 -2.43
C THR A 63 -13.46 -2.42 -1.42
N TYR A 64 -13.11 -2.27 -0.13
CA TYR A 64 -14.01 -2.20 1.01
C TYR A 64 -14.00 -0.78 1.57
N LEU A 65 -15.19 -0.22 1.81
CA LEU A 65 -15.41 1.18 2.18
C LEU A 65 -14.71 2.18 1.23
N PRO A 66 -15.13 2.27 -0.03
CA PRO A 66 -14.52 3.19 -0.99
C PRO A 66 -14.80 4.66 -0.63
N ASN A 67 -13.78 5.51 -0.78
CA ASN A 67 -13.94 6.97 -0.73
C ASN A 67 -14.65 7.47 -2.01
N GLN A 68 -15.16 8.71 -1.98
CA GLN A 68 -15.87 9.33 -3.12
C GLN A 68 -15.11 9.18 -4.44
N LYS A 69 -13.79 9.43 -4.46
CA LYS A 69 -12.93 9.26 -5.64
C LYS A 69 -12.95 7.82 -6.23
N ARG A 70 -13.03 6.79 -5.38
CA ARG A 70 -13.09 5.39 -5.85
C ARG A 70 -14.49 5.05 -6.37
N ILE A 71 -15.53 5.63 -5.77
CA ILE A 71 -16.91 5.53 -6.25
C ILE A 71 -17.04 6.17 -7.63
N ASP A 72 -16.50 7.38 -7.81
CA ASP A 72 -16.56 8.11 -9.10
C ASP A 72 -15.81 7.37 -10.22
N ARG A 73 -14.77 6.61 -9.88
CA ARG A 73 -14.03 5.73 -10.81
C ARG A 73 -14.72 4.39 -11.09
N GLY A 74 -15.81 4.07 -10.39
CA GLY A 74 -16.53 2.81 -10.57
C GLY A 74 -15.78 1.59 -10.04
N VAL A 75 -14.98 1.73 -8.99
CA VAL A 75 -14.21 0.62 -8.40
C VAL A 75 -15.13 -0.47 -7.85
N SER A 76 -14.80 -1.72 -8.11
CA SER A 76 -15.56 -2.90 -7.68
C SER A 76 -15.59 -3.03 -6.15
N LEU A 77 -16.73 -3.46 -5.60
CA LEU A 77 -16.90 -3.68 -4.15
C LEU A 77 -16.58 -5.13 -3.77
N MET A 78 -15.84 -5.31 -2.67
CA MET A 78 -15.47 -6.65 -2.16
C MET A 78 -16.67 -7.56 -1.88
N GLU A 79 -17.82 -7.00 -1.47
CA GLU A 79 -19.04 -7.75 -1.15
C GLU A 79 -19.73 -8.38 -2.38
N LYS A 80 -19.50 -7.80 -3.58
CA LYS A 80 -20.19 -8.21 -4.82
C LYS A 80 -19.36 -9.18 -5.65
N ILE A 81 -18.05 -9.17 -5.43
CA ILE A 81 -17.10 -9.93 -6.24
C ILE A 81 -16.77 -11.25 -5.56
N LYS A 82 -16.91 -12.34 -6.32
CA LYS A 82 -16.47 -13.67 -5.91
C LYS A 82 -15.00 -13.89 -6.25
N LEU A 83 -14.31 -14.69 -5.44
CA LEU A 83 -12.91 -15.04 -5.67
C LEU A 83 -12.71 -15.78 -7.00
N SER A 84 -13.63 -16.68 -7.35
CA SER A 84 -13.59 -17.43 -8.62
C SER A 84 -13.64 -16.57 -9.88
N SER A 85 -14.03 -15.30 -9.80
CA SER A 85 -14.07 -14.40 -10.95
C SER A 85 -12.69 -13.85 -11.35
N PHE A 86 -11.70 -13.96 -10.46
CA PHE A 86 -10.38 -13.34 -10.62
C PHE A 86 -9.23 -14.33 -10.37
N ILE A 87 -9.48 -15.61 -10.57
CA ILE A 87 -8.49 -16.68 -10.45
C ILE A 87 -8.42 -17.39 -11.80
N ASP A 88 -7.46 -16.97 -12.60
CA ASP A 88 -7.19 -17.56 -13.91
C ASP A 88 -5.94 -18.45 -13.88
N ASP A 89 -5.00 -18.17 -12.97
CA ASP A 89 -3.73 -18.90 -12.81
C ASP A 89 -3.67 -19.71 -11.49
N PRO A 90 -3.05 -20.90 -11.49
CA PRO A 90 -2.82 -21.68 -10.26
C PRO A 90 -2.07 -20.94 -9.14
N HIS A 91 -1.25 -19.95 -9.50
CA HIS A 91 -0.45 -19.08 -8.64
C HIS A 91 -0.95 -17.63 -8.64
N GLN A 92 -2.26 -17.42 -8.85
CA GLN A 92 -2.85 -16.08 -8.84
C GLN A 92 -2.42 -15.27 -7.61
N LYS A 93 -1.92 -14.06 -7.86
CA LYS A 93 -1.46 -13.11 -6.83
C LYS A 93 -2.45 -11.96 -6.68
N PHE A 94 -2.62 -11.54 -5.44
CA PHE A 94 -3.32 -10.32 -5.07
C PHE A 94 -2.45 -9.52 -4.12
N TYR A 95 -2.31 -8.24 -4.39
CA TYR A 95 -1.72 -7.30 -3.47
C TYR A 95 -2.85 -6.76 -2.59
N TYR A 96 -2.71 -6.80 -1.27
CA TYR A 96 -3.74 -6.35 -0.35
C TYR A 96 -3.25 -5.19 0.50
N THR A 97 -3.89 -4.03 0.38
CA THR A 97 -3.62 -2.85 1.22
C THR A 97 -4.75 -2.69 2.23
N PHE A 98 -4.41 -2.77 3.51
CA PHE A 98 -5.31 -2.51 4.62
C PHE A 98 -5.15 -1.09 5.15
N ASN A 99 -6.27 -0.46 5.54
CA ASN A 99 -6.35 0.89 6.12
C ASN A 99 -5.68 1.98 5.28
N PHE A 100 -6.46 2.72 4.47
CA PHE A 100 -5.90 3.80 3.65
C PHE A 100 -5.27 4.96 4.44
N GLU A 101 -5.65 5.17 5.70
CA GLU A 101 -5.06 6.24 6.53
C GLU A 101 -3.67 5.87 7.04
N ARG A 102 -3.47 4.58 7.34
CA ARG A 102 -2.19 4.00 7.75
C ARG A 102 -2.01 2.67 7.01
N PRO A 103 -1.57 2.73 5.74
CA PRO A 103 -1.47 1.56 4.88
C PRO A 103 -0.65 0.46 5.52
N PHE A 104 -1.19 -0.74 5.46
CA PHE A 104 -0.47 -1.94 5.82
C PHE A 104 -0.66 -2.99 4.74
N ASP A 105 0.45 -3.38 4.12
CA ASP A 105 0.44 -4.09 2.86
C ASP A 105 0.79 -5.58 3.03
N PHE A 106 0.09 -6.41 2.27
CA PHE A 106 0.18 -7.85 2.32
C PHE A 106 0.26 -8.42 0.91
N HIS A 107 1.02 -9.49 0.78
CA HIS A 107 1.08 -10.34 -0.39
C HIS A 107 0.15 -11.54 -0.17
N VAL A 108 -0.80 -11.73 -1.08
CA VAL A 108 -1.77 -12.83 -1.04
C VAL A 108 -1.59 -13.69 -2.28
N GLU A 109 -1.15 -14.93 -2.10
CA GLU A 109 -0.87 -15.87 -3.19
C GLU A 109 -1.77 -17.11 -3.09
N LEU A 110 -2.36 -17.52 -4.22
CA LEU A 110 -3.04 -18.80 -4.32
C LEU A 110 -2.00 -19.93 -4.32
N MET A 111 -2.00 -20.76 -3.28
CA MET A 111 -1.03 -21.86 -3.14
C MET A 111 -1.52 -23.16 -3.77
N LYS A 112 -2.81 -23.44 -3.66
CA LYS A 112 -3.44 -24.65 -4.21
C LYS A 112 -4.95 -24.56 -4.23
N ILE A 113 -5.54 -25.37 -5.11
CA ILE A 113 -6.97 -25.60 -5.21
C ILE A 113 -7.26 -27.01 -4.70
N ILE A 114 -8.15 -27.15 -3.72
CA ILE A 114 -8.55 -28.42 -3.11
C ILE A 114 -9.99 -28.70 -3.56
N LEU A 115 -10.24 -29.86 -4.16
CA LEU A 115 -11.56 -30.19 -4.74
C LEU A 115 -12.55 -30.70 -3.69
N GLU A 116 -12.05 -31.27 -2.60
CA GLU A 116 -12.83 -31.87 -1.52
C GLU A 116 -12.78 -30.98 -0.28
N ASP A 117 -13.95 -30.68 0.27
CA ASP A 117 -14.06 -29.99 1.55
C ASP A 117 -13.85 -30.96 2.72
N THR A 118 -13.30 -30.44 3.81
CA THR A 118 -13.19 -31.25 5.03
C THR A 118 -14.56 -31.28 5.71
N PRO A 119 -15.20 -32.45 5.86
CA PRO A 119 -16.54 -32.53 6.42
C PRO A 119 -16.54 -32.03 7.88
N GLY A 120 -17.44 -31.08 8.17
CA GLY A 120 -17.58 -30.46 9.50
C GLY A 120 -16.80 -29.16 9.69
N THR A 121 -16.05 -28.67 8.70
CA THR A 121 -15.36 -27.39 8.77
C THR A 121 -16.19 -26.25 8.15
N THR A 122 -16.31 -25.15 8.88
CA THR A 122 -16.87 -23.89 8.37
C THR A 122 -15.75 -23.07 7.74
N TYR A 123 -15.99 -22.56 6.53
CA TYR A 123 -15.03 -21.72 5.78
C TYR A 123 -15.56 -20.28 5.71
N PRO A 124 -14.70 -19.24 5.70
CA PRO A 124 -13.23 -19.31 5.66
C PRO A 124 -12.59 -19.86 6.95
N ALA A 125 -11.47 -20.56 6.84
CA ALA A 125 -10.77 -21.16 7.97
C ALA A 125 -9.25 -20.94 7.88
N VAL A 126 -8.64 -20.51 8.98
CA VAL A 126 -7.18 -20.38 9.09
C VAL A 126 -6.58 -21.75 9.37
N VAL A 127 -5.84 -22.30 8.40
CA VAL A 127 -5.25 -23.65 8.51
C VAL A 127 -3.83 -23.64 9.04
N ARG A 128 -3.11 -22.51 8.88
CA ARG A 128 -1.76 -22.34 9.41
C ARG A 128 -1.54 -20.88 9.81
N SER A 129 -0.89 -20.69 10.95
CA SER A 129 -0.46 -19.39 11.45
C SER A 129 0.99 -19.51 11.90
N VAL A 130 1.87 -18.67 11.34
CA VAL A 130 3.31 -18.65 11.64
C VAL A 130 3.72 -17.23 11.97
N GLY A 131 4.46 -17.04 13.06
CA GLY A 131 4.91 -15.71 13.52
C GLY A 131 3.79 -14.87 14.13
N ASP A 132 4.18 -13.88 14.93
CA ASP A 132 3.28 -12.92 15.55
C ASP A 132 3.01 -11.75 14.59
N PRO A 133 1.75 -11.33 14.40
CA PRO A 133 1.43 -10.22 13.52
C PRO A 133 2.01 -8.92 14.10
N PRO A 134 2.66 -8.09 13.28
CA PRO A 134 3.23 -6.81 13.73
C PRO A 134 2.15 -5.86 14.26
N LYS A 135 2.55 -4.88 15.08
CA LYS A 135 1.60 -3.92 15.67
C LYS A 135 1.26 -2.83 14.64
N GLN A 136 -0.02 -2.71 14.26
CA GLN A 136 -0.50 -1.75 13.26
C GLN A 136 -0.40 -0.28 13.68
N PHE A 137 -0.30 -0.06 14.98
CA PHE A 137 -0.09 1.25 15.58
C PHE A 137 1.20 1.12 16.37
N GLY A 138 2.34 1.33 15.72
CA GLY A 138 3.59 1.60 16.44
C GLY A 138 3.25 2.63 17.49
N ASN A 139 3.55 2.33 18.77
CA ASN A 139 3.12 3.12 19.92
C ASN A 139 3.09 4.59 19.56
N VAL A 140 1.89 5.10 19.25
CA VAL A 140 1.66 6.52 19.39
C VAL A 140 1.77 6.65 20.89
N PHE A 141 2.95 7.07 21.36
CA PHE A 141 3.04 7.75 22.63
C PHE A 141 1.98 8.84 22.51
N ASN A 142 0.81 8.56 23.06
CA ASN A 142 -0.17 9.56 23.36
C ASN A 142 0.43 10.20 24.62
N PRO A 143 1.01 11.42 24.59
CA PRO A 143 1.42 12.11 25.81
C PRO A 143 0.18 12.61 26.57
N ALA A 144 -0.79 11.72 26.76
CA ALA A 144 -1.96 11.86 27.61
C ALA A 144 -2.11 10.48 28.23
N VAL A 145 -1.25 10.11 29.20
CA VAL A 145 -1.22 10.69 30.53
C VAL A 145 0.20 10.65 31.10
N ALA A 146 0.95 11.73 30.91
CA ALA A 146 1.87 12.22 31.94
C ALA A 146 1.05 13.15 32.86
N ALA A 147 0.02 12.63 33.52
CA ALA A 147 -0.63 13.34 34.63
C ALA A 147 0.18 13.16 35.93
N ALA A 148 1.50 13.30 35.80
CA ALA A 148 2.47 13.34 36.89
C ALA A 148 3.78 14.01 36.43
N ALA A 149 3.73 14.95 35.47
CA ALA A 149 4.75 15.99 35.42
C ALA A 149 4.46 16.88 36.64
N SER A 150 5.33 16.83 37.65
CA SER A 150 5.28 17.74 38.78
C SER A 150 5.46 19.18 38.27
N GLU A 151 4.95 20.15 39.02
CA GLU A 151 5.08 21.59 38.72
C GLU A 151 6.55 22.04 38.53
N GLU A 152 7.52 21.20 38.94
CA GLU A 152 8.96 21.42 38.80
C GLU A 152 9.46 21.34 37.34
N ASP A 153 8.79 20.61 36.44
CA ASP A 153 9.21 20.51 35.02
C ASP A 153 8.85 21.76 34.19
N PHE A 154 7.92 22.60 34.68
CA PHE A 154 7.56 23.87 34.04
C PHE A 154 8.48 25.03 34.45
N ASP A 155 9.20 24.93 35.58
CA ASP A 155 10.13 25.96 36.04
C ASP A 155 11.40 26.03 35.16
N PHE A 156 11.86 24.90 34.61
CA PHE A 156 13.06 24.87 33.75
C PHE A 156 12.89 25.71 32.46
N LEU A 157 11.71 25.69 31.85
CA LEU A 157 11.42 26.48 30.65
C LEU A 157 11.24 27.98 30.95
N ASN A 158 10.87 28.32 32.18
CA ASN A 158 10.74 29.71 32.62
C ASN A 158 12.08 30.30 33.10
N GLU A 159 13.04 29.45 33.52
CA GLU A 159 14.39 29.86 33.92
C GLU A 159 15.34 30.08 32.72
N MET A 160 15.08 29.48 31.56
CA MET A 160 15.69 29.92 30.28
C MET A 160 15.00 31.18 29.74
N GLY A 161 14.88 32.21 30.59
CA GLY A 161 14.31 33.50 30.24
C GLY A 161 14.97 34.05 28.98
N TYR A 162 14.16 34.18 27.92
CA TYR A 162 14.53 34.84 26.69
C TYR A 162 14.87 36.30 27.03
N ASN A 163 16.16 36.68 26.99
CA ASN A 163 16.58 38.05 27.22
C ASN A 163 16.40 38.83 25.90
N PRO A 164 15.47 39.80 25.83
CA PRO A 164 15.24 40.54 24.59
C PRO A 164 16.41 41.44 24.17
N GLU A 165 17.45 41.61 25.01
CA GLU A 165 18.67 42.36 24.65
C GLU A 165 19.67 41.55 23.80
N ASP A 166 19.50 40.23 23.64
CA ASP A 166 20.36 39.42 22.74
C ASP A 166 19.87 39.42 21.27
N ALA A 167 18.76 40.10 20.98
CA ALA A 167 18.20 40.20 19.62
C ALA A 167 18.85 41.31 18.77
N ASP A 168 19.66 42.19 19.36
CA ASP A 168 20.23 43.36 18.68
C ASP A 168 21.61 43.08 18.01
N GLU A 169 22.23 41.91 18.22
CA GLU A 169 23.57 41.59 17.72
C GLU A 169 23.59 40.89 16.34
N PHE A 170 22.50 40.93 15.57
CA PHE A 170 22.46 40.34 14.21
C PHE A 170 22.20 41.36 13.09
N SER A 171 22.40 42.66 13.36
CA SER A 171 22.20 43.71 12.34
C SER A 171 23.48 44.19 11.63
N GLU A 172 24.67 43.64 11.93
CA GLU A 172 25.94 44.15 11.39
C GLU A 172 26.71 43.17 10.49
N VAL A 173 26.05 42.59 9.48
CA VAL A 173 26.71 42.05 8.26
C VAL A 173 25.88 42.41 7.03
N SER A 174 25.73 43.71 6.80
CA SER A 174 25.38 44.24 5.50
C SER A 174 26.25 45.47 5.24
N GLU A 175 27.14 45.36 4.26
CA GLU A 175 27.88 46.41 3.54
C GLU A 175 29.40 46.21 3.53
N ALA A 176 29.86 45.41 2.56
CA ALA A 176 31.04 45.74 1.78
C ALA A 176 30.91 45.06 0.40
N VAL A 177 30.35 45.80 -0.54
CA VAL A 177 30.40 45.55 -1.98
C VAL A 177 31.85 45.66 -2.46
N ASP A 178 32.32 44.73 -3.28
CA ASP A 178 33.20 45.02 -4.42
C ASP A 178 33.10 43.88 -5.46
N GLU A 179 32.30 44.10 -6.50
CA GLU A 179 32.49 43.54 -7.85
C GLU A 179 33.61 44.37 -8.54
N PRO A 180 34.32 43.92 -9.61
CA PRO A 180 33.79 43.07 -10.70
C PRO A 180 34.79 42.10 -11.37
N GLU A 181 34.29 41.20 -12.24
CA GLU A 181 34.69 41.18 -13.66
C GLU A 181 33.77 40.26 -14.49
N GLU A 182 33.36 40.79 -15.65
CA GLU A 182 32.54 40.16 -16.69
C GLU A 182 33.28 39.00 -17.37
N GLU A 183 32.57 37.95 -17.79
CA GLU A 183 32.68 37.41 -19.16
C GLU A 183 31.38 36.69 -19.59
N LYS A 184 30.65 37.39 -20.47
CA LYS A 184 29.87 36.97 -21.65
C LYS A 184 28.87 35.80 -21.58
N LYS A 185 27.60 36.20 -21.83
CA LYS A 185 26.53 35.46 -22.51
C LYS A 185 26.97 34.88 -23.85
N ASP A 186 26.49 33.69 -24.17
CA ASP A 186 25.79 33.43 -25.44
C ASP A 186 24.55 32.56 -25.16
N GLU A 187 23.46 32.94 -25.85
CA GLU A 187 22.12 32.34 -25.90
C GLU A 187 22.21 30.95 -26.59
N GLU A 188 21.33 29.98 -26.35
CA GLU A 188 20.04 29.84 -27.04
C GLU A 188 19.22 28.70 -26.40
N ASP A 189 17.94 28.97 -26.18
CA ASP A 189 16.86 27.99 -26.03
C ASP A 189 16.60 27.34 -27.39
N GLU A 190 16.68 26.00 -27.50
CA GLU A 190 15.95 25.26 -28.53
C GLU A 190 15.40 23.95 -27.96
N ASP A 191 14.07 23.85 -28.08
CA ASP A 191 13.25 22.67 -27.85
C ASP A 191 13.65 21.54 -28.81
N ASP A 192 14.04 20.36 -28.28
CA ASP A 192 14.13 19.13 -29.08
C ASP A 192 13.12 18.09 -28.56
N PHE A 193 11.88 18.25 -29.03
CA PHE A 193 10.87 17.19 -29.05
C PHE A 193 11.12 16.33 -30.30
N GLY A 194 12.01 15.34 -30.18
CA GLY A 194 12.21 14.31 -31.20
C GLY A 194 11.08 13.27 -31.19
N PHE A 195 10.04 13.52 -31.99
CA PHE A 195 9.07 12.50 -32.41
C PHE A 195 9.78 11.55 -33.38
N GLY A 196 10.14 10.35 -32.90
CA GLY A 196 10.65 9.27 -33.73
C GLY A 196 9.49 8.60 -34.47
N ASP A 197 9.26 9.07 -35.69
CA ASP A 197 8.54 8.40 -36.76
C ASP A 197 9.36 7.16 -37.19
N ASP A 198 8.82 5.97 -37.00
CA ASP A 198 9.27 4.75 -37.67
C ASP A 198 8.03 4.17 -38.36
N GLU A 199 7.73 4.72 -39.53
CA GLU A 199 7.01 4.04 -40.60
C GLU A 199 7.75 2.73 -40.92
N PHE A 200 7.16 1.59 -40.55
CA PHE A 200 7.46 0.34 -41.24
C PHE A 200 6.26 -0.04 -42.09
N GLU A 201 6.46 0.11 -43.39
CA GLU A 201 5.52 -0.24 -44.45
C GLU A 201 5.13 -1.72 -44.39
N ASP A 202 3.83 -1.96 -44.44
CA ASP A 202 3.22 -3.20 -44.92
C ASP A 202 3.65 -3.42 -46.38
N ASP A 203 4.33 -4.54 -46.65
CA ASP A 203 4.36 -5.10 -48.00
C ASP A 203 4.16 -6.63 -47.98
N ASP A 204 2.95 -6.98 -48.38
CA ASP A 204 2.56 -8.06 -49.27
C ASP A 204 2.64 -9.56 -48.88
N LYS A 205 1.42 -10.08 -48.70
CA LYS A 205 0.77 -11.12 -49.52
C LYS A 205 1.28 -12.57 -49.42
N SER A 206 0.40 -13.35 -48.78
CA SER A 206 -0.25 -14.56 -49.33
C SER A 206 0.61 -15.52 -50.17
N GLY A 207 0.99 -16.63 -49.54
CA GLY A 207 1.31 -17.87 -50.22
C GLY A 207 0.44 -18.99 -49.66
N ASP A 208 -0.81 -19.05 -50.13
CA ASP A 208 -1.59 -20.29 -50.13
C ASP A 208 -1.09 -21.20 -51.27
N ASP A 209 -1.31 -22.49 -51.05
CA ASP A 209 -1.44 -23.59 -52.01
C ASP A 209 -0.21 -24.44 -52.44
N TYR A 210 -0.37 -25.73 -52.06
CA TYR A 210 0.17 -27.02 -52.53
C TYR A 210 1.55 -27.53 -52.09
#